data_AF-A0A504Y8I3-F1
#
_entry.id   AF-A0A504Y8I3-F1
#
_cell.length_a   1.000
_cell.length_b   1.000
_cell.length_c   1.000
_cell.angle_alpha   90.00
_cell.angle_beta   90.00
_cell.angle_gamma   90.00
#
_symmetry.space_group_name_H-M   'P 1'
#
loop_
_entity.id
_entity.type
_entity.pdbx_description
1 polymer ?
#
loop_
_entity_poly.entity_id
_entity_poly.type
_entity_poly.pdbx_seq_one_letter_code
_entity_poly.pdbx_strand_id
1 'polypeptide(L)'
;MLAARGIATNGRVTNEDRRWWLVHLECAPDVTPGTFVSWLDCCGTHTTKKLIERNIWTIEQVAELDSDRVDELKYKEGCLKMDVVWEHARTIITPLKQREVSGGVDIAAKKAALRKKLDEKHGEAAPAAAESASTEAHRGTAEAAVEDEAVGNIVDRMSGGKPPRA
;
A
#
# COMPACT_ATOMS: atom_id res chain seq x y z
N MET A 1 -8.30 -7.63 -19.46
CA MET A 1 -7.11 -7.55 -20.35
C MET A 1 -6.59 -6.13 -20.34
N LEU A 2 -5.63 -5.82 -19.46
CA LEU A 2 -4.85 -4.58 -19.58
C LEU A 2 -3.92 -4.79 -20.78
N ALA A 3 -4.25 -4.19 -21.92
CA ALA A 3 -3.35 -4.21 -23.06
C ALA A 3 -2.09 -3.43 -22.65
N ALA A 4 -1.01 -4.15 -22.38
CA ALA A 4 0.33 -3.59 -22.26
C ALA A 4 0.72 -3.02 -23.62
N ARG A 5 0.21 -1.84 -23.96
CA ARG A 5 0.75 -1.05 -25.05
C ARG A 5 2.08 -0.51 -24.52
N GLY A 6 3.12 -1.34 -24.65
CA GLY A 6 4.48 -0.87 -24.48
C GLY A 6 4.69 0.28 -25.44
N ILE A 7 5.34 1.34 -24.97
CA ILE A 7 5.66 2.48 -25.82
C ILE A 7 6.69 2.04 -26.85
N ALA A 8 6.17 1.73 -28.04
CA ALA A 8 6.94 1.42 -29.22
C ALA A 8 6.97 2.65 -30.15
N THR A 9 7.11 3.86 -29.59
CA THR A 9 7.21 5.06 -30.41
C THR A 9 8.48 4.95 -31.25
N ASN A 10 8.28 4.81 -32.55
CA ASN A 10 9.33 4.83 -33.55
C ASN A 10 9.31 6.23 -34.18
N GLY A 11 10.26 7.07 -33.79
CA GLY A 11 10.33 8.47 -34.21
C GLY A 11 9.94 9.42 -33.09
N ARG A 12 9.15 10.46 -33.41
CA ARG A 12 8.78 11.52 -32.46
C ARG A 12 7.64 11.11 -31.54
N VAL A 13 7.69 11.56 -30.30
CA VAL A 13 6.59 11.46 -29.32
C VAL A 13 5.39 12.28 -29.80
N THR A 14 4.22 11.65 -29.86
CA THR A 14 2.97 12.25 -30.31
C THR A 14 2.08 12.67 -29.14
N ASN A 15 1.01 13.43 -29.41
CA ASN A 15 0.01 13.75 -28.39
C ASN A 15 -0.75 12.51 -27.88
N GLU A 16 -0.88 11.46 -28.70
CA GLU A 16 -1.47 10.19 -28.26
C GLU A 16 -0.60 9.51 -27.20
N ASP A 17 0.72 9.49 -27.40
CA ASP A 17 1.69 8.96 -26.43
C ASP A 17 1.63 9.75 -25.11
N ARG A 18 1.57 11.08 -25.20
CA ARG A 18 1.44 11.94 -24.01
C ARG A 18 0.14 11.67 -23.25
N ARG A 19 -0.97 11.49 -23.97
CA ARG A 19 -2.26 11.17 -23.36
C ARG A 19 -2.23 9.80 -22.71
N TRP A 20 -1.57 8.83 -23.34
CA TRP A 20 -1.36 7.49 -22.79
C TRP A 20 -0.63 7.54 -21.44
N TRP A 21 0.47 8.27 -21.34
CA TRP A 21 1.19 8.47 -20.07
C TRP A 21 0.32 9.08 -18.98
N LEU A 22 -0.46 10.12 -19.31
CA LEU A 22 -1.32 10.79 -18.33
C LEU A 22 -2.40 9.85 -17.79
N VAL A 23 -2.99 8.99 -18.64
CA VAL A 23 -3.95 7.97 -18.21
C VAL A 23 -3.27 6.92 -17.32
N HIS A 24 -2.07 6.46 -17.69
CA HIS A 24 -1.35 5.45 -16.90
C HIS A 24 -0.81 5.99 -15.58
N LEU A 25 -0.63 7.30 -15.46
CA LEU A 25 -0.27 7.95 -14.20
C LEU A 25 -1.34 7.77 -13.12
N GLU A 26 -2.60 7.52 -13.47
CA GLU A 26 -3.67 7.17 -12.52
C GLU A 26 -3.49 5.77 -11.93
N CYS A 27 -2.89 4.85 -12.69
CA CYS A 27 -2.59 3.49 -12.24
C CYS A 27 -1.42 3.43 -11.24
N ALA A 28 -0.62 4.49 -11.14
CA ALA A 28 0.57 4.57 -10.29
C ALA A 28 0.44 5.72 -9.27
N PRO A 29 -0.38 5.55 -8.20
CA PRO A 29 -0.68 6.60 -7.25
C PRO A 29 0.47 6.92 -6.28
N ASP A 30 1.44 6.02 -6.16
CA ASP A 30 2.63 6.09 -5.31
C ASP A 30 3.82 6.80 -5.98
N VAL A 31 3.71 7.10 -7.27
CA VAL A 31 4.75 7.80 -8.02
C VAL A 31 4.75 9.28 -7.65
N THR A 32 5.95 9.81 -7.41
CA THR A 32 6.23 11.19 -6.99
C THR A 32 7.25 11.83 -7.94
N PRO A 33 7.43 13.16 -7.95
CA PRO A 33 8.52 13.80 -8.70
C PRO A 33 9.91 13.26 -8.35
N GLY A 34 10.11 12.87 -7.08
CA GLY A 34 11.34 12.26 -6.58
C GLY A 34 11.51 10.77 -6.88
N THR A 35 10.56 10.13 -7.56
CA THR A 35 10.67 8.71 -7.93
C THR A 35 11.89 8.48 -8.84
N PHE A 36 12.53 7.33 -8.65
CA PHE A 36 13.76 6.97 -9.35
C PHE A 36 13.57 6.84 -10.87
N VAL A 37 14.58 7.26 -11.66
CA VAL A 37 14.51 7.36 -13.13
C VAL A 37 14.14 6.07 -13.86
N SER A 38 14.41 4.89 -13.30
CA SER A 38 14.10 3.62 -13.95
C SER A 38 12.60 3.33 -14.06
N TRP A 39 11.74 4.12 -13.40
CA TRP A 39 10.30 4.04 -13.58
C TRP A 39 9.83 4.58 -14.93
N LEU A 40 10.60 5.48 -15.55
CA LEU A 40 10.25 6.06 -16.84
C LEU A 40 10.28 5.01 -17.95
N ASP A 41 9.25 5.03 -18.80
CA ASP A 41 9.19 4.23 -20.03
C ASP A 41 10.46 4.37 -20.88
N CYS A 42 10.91 3.24 -21.41
CA CYS A 42 12.14 3.10 -22.20
C CYS A 42 13.45 3.47 -21.47
N CYS A 43 13.43 3.67 -20.15
CA CYS A 43 14.64 3.88 -19.34
C CYS A 43 15.34 2.55 -19.03
N GLY A 44 16.03 2.00 -20.03
CA GLY A 44 16.82 0.78 -19.88
C GLY A 44 18.03 0.95 -18.95
N THR A 45 18.65 -0.17 -18.56
CA THR A 45 19.79 -0.18 -17.61
C THR A 45 20.96 0.69 -18.04
N HIS A 46 21.27 0.75 -19.33
CA HIS A 46 22.32 1.60 -19.86
C HIS A 46 22.01 3.09 -19.67
N THR A 47 20.80 3.52 -20.06
CA THR A 47 20.33 4.91 -19.86
C THR A 47 20.34 5.29 -18.39
N THR A 48 19.83 4.42 -17.51
CA THR A 48 19.83 4.63 -16.06
C THR A 48 21.24 4.85 -15.51
N LYS A 49 22.22 4.03 -15.92
CA LYS A 49 23.62 4.21 -15.50
C LYS A 49 24.20 5.55 -15.96
N LYS A 50 23.95 5.95 -17.21
CA LYS A 50 24.43 7.23 -17.77
C LYS A 50 23.79 8.46 -17.14
N LEU A 51 22.56 8.34 -16.65
CA LEU A 51 21.91 9.36 -15.84
C LEU A 51 22.54 9.45 -14.44
N ILE A 52 22.78 8.31 -13.79
CA ILE A 52 23.46 8.24 -12.48
C ILE A 52 24.88 8.83 -12.55
N GLU A 53 25.65 8.53 -13.60
CA GLU A 53 26.99 9.11 -13.84
C GLU A 53 26.96 10.65 -13.91
N ARG A 54 25.82 11.24 -14.28
CA ARG A 54 25.59 12.70 -14.35
C ARG A 54 24.89 13.26 -13.12
N ASN A 55 24.78 12.48 -12.05
CA ASN A 55 24.08 12.80 -10.82
C ASN A 55 22.57 13.09 -11.01
N ILE A 56 21.94 12.38 -11.95
CA ILE A 56 20.51 12.46 -12.22
C ILE A 56 19.85 11.17 -11.71
N TRP A 57 19.02 11.31 -10.68
CA TRP A 57 18.42 10.21 -9.93
C TRP A 57 16.90 10.19 -9.96
N THR A 58 16.28 11.33 -10.25
CA THR A 58 14.82 11.52 -10.11
C THR A 58 14.16 11.94 -11.42
N ILE A 59 12.85 11.69 -11.51
CA ILE A 59 12.02 12.12 -12.65
C ILE A 59 12.08 13.64 -12.82
N GLU A 60 12.06 14.40 -11.72
CA GLU A 60 12.18 15.87 -11.75
C GLU A 60 13.46 16.34 -12.43
N GLN A 61 14.61 15.79 -12.03
CA GLN A 61 15.90 16.15 -12.62
C GLN A 61 15.99 15.78 -14.11
N VAL A 62 15.36 14.67 -14.53
CA VAL A 62 15.28 14.30 -15.95
C VAL A 62 14.43 15.32 -16.72
N ALA A 63 13.29 15.75 -16.18
CA ALA A 63 12.41 16.71 -16.84
C ALA A 63 13.06 18.10 -17.02
N GLU A 64 14.01 18.45 -16.16
CA GLU A 64 14.77 19.70 -16.19
C GLU A 64 15.96 19.68 -17.15
N LEU A 65 16.28 18.54 -17.77
CA LEU A 65 17.34 18.48 -18.78
C LEU A 65 17.03 19.38 -19.97
N ASP A 66 18.05 20.06 -20.46
CA ASP A 66 18.04 20.77 -21.73
C ASP A 66 18.22 19.79 -22.91
N SER A 67 17.82 20.25 -24.11
CA SER A 67 17.90 19.46 -25.33
C SER A 67 19.33 19.05 -25.67
N ASP A 68 20.31 19.91 -25.41
CA ASP A 68 21.70 19.66 -25.79
C ASP A 68 22.27 18.51 -24.95
N ARG A 69 22.01 18.48 -23.65
CA ARG A 69 22.37 17.35 -22.77
C ARG A 69 21.65 16.05 -23.16
N VAL A 70 20.41 16.12 -23.61
CA VAL A 70 19.66 14.96 -24.09
C VAL A 70 20.29 14.41 -25.37
N ASP A 71 20.70 15.29 -26.29
CA ASP A 71 21.40 14.90 -27.52
C ASP A 71 22.78 14.31 -27.22
N GLU A 72 23.52 14.85 -26.25
CA GLU A 72 24.78 14.24 -25.82
C GLU A 72 24.58 12.83 -25.26
N LEU A 73 23.58 12.63 -24.40
CA LEU A 73 23.23 11.32 -23.87
C LEU A 73 22.80 10.35 -24.99
N LYS A 74 22.05 10.83 -25.98
CA LYS A 74 21.56 10.01 -27.08
C LYS A 74 22.67 9.62 -28.07
N TYR A 75 23.44 10.60 -28.53
CA TYR A 75 24.36 10.44 -29.65
C TYR A 75 25.80 10.16 -29.24
N LYS A 76 26.29 10.71 -28.12
CA LYS A 76 27.66 10.46 -27.64
C LYS A 76 27.72 9.25 -26.71
N GLU A 77 26.78 9.13 -25.79
CA GLU A 77 26.77 8.04 -24.80
C GLU A 77 26.01 6.79 -25.30
N GLY A 78 25.18 6.91 -26.34
CA GLY A 78 24.44 5.78 -26.90
C GLY A 78 23.13 5.43 -26.17
N CYS A 79 22.53 6.39 -25.45
CA CYS A 79 21.21 6.20 -24.82
C CYS A 79 20.10 6.30 -25.87
N LEU A 80 19.84 5.19 -26.59
CA LEU A 80 18.99 5.13 -27.79
C LEU A 80 17.61 5.80 -27.69
N LYS A 81 16.94 5.71 -26.53
CA LYS A 81 15.58 6.22 -26.28
C LYS A 81 15.55 7.37 -25.27
N MET A 82 16.66 8.10 -25.13
CA MET A 82 16.76 9.20 -24.16
C MET A 82 15.75 10.33 -24.44
N ASP A 83 15.43 10.58 -25.71
CA ASP A 83 14.39 11.51 -26.13
C ASP A 83 13.00 11.10 -25.62
N VAL A 84 12.66 9.81 -25.68
CA VAL A 84 11.40 9.28 -25.14
C VAL A 84 11.37 9.38 -23.61
N VAL A 85 12.47 9.03 -22.93
CA VAL A 85 12.59 9.13 -21.46
C VAL A 85 12.40 10.58 -21.00
N TRP A 86 13.05 11.53 -21.70
CA TRP A 86 12.96 12.96 -21.43
C TRP A 86 11.54 13.50 -21.67
N GLU A 87 10.91 13.14 -22.78
CA GLU A 87 9.54 13.56 -23.10
C GLU A 87 8.51 12.96 -22.14
N HIS A 88 8.71 11.72 -21.71
CA HIS A 88 7.89 11.09 -20.68
C HIS A 88 7.96 11.89 -19.38
N ALA A 89 9.18 12.16 -18.89
CA ALA A 89 9.40 12.93 -17.67
C ALA A 89 8.74 14.32 -17.76
N ARG A 90 8.94 15.05 -18.87
CA ARG A 90 8.33 16.36 -19.10
C ARG A 90 6.80 16.32 -19.14
N THR A 91 6.22 15.24 -19.64
CA THR A 91 4.76 15.10 -19.72
C THR A 91 4.13 14.90 -18.34
N ILE A 92 4.77 14.12 -17.47
CA ILE A 92 4.21 13.72 -16.17
C ILE A 92 4.64 14.62 -15.02
N ILE A 93 5.70 15.43 -15.16
CA ILE A 93 6.25 16.20 -14.04
C ILE A 93 5.24 17.19 -13.44
N THR A 94 4.47 17.88 -14.28
CA THR A 94 3.47 18.85 -13.82
C THR A 94 2.37 18.20 -12.97
N PRO A 95 1.67 17.15 -13.43
CA PRO A 95 0.67 16.47 -12.59
C PRO A 95 1.30 15.82 -11.35
N LEU A 96 2.54 15.35 -11.41
CA LEU A 96 3.24 14.83 -10.24
C LEU A 96 3.53 15.93 -9.19
N LYS A 97 4.02 17.09 -9.60
CA LYS A 97 4.21 18.25 -8.70
C LYS A 97 2.89 18.73 -8.11
N GLN A 98 1.80 18.70 -8.88
CA GLN A 98 0.46 19.00 -8.37
C GLN A 98 0.03 17.98 -7.31
N ARG A 99 0.26 16.68 -7.51
CA ARG A 99 -0.04 15.63 -6.52
C ARG A 99 0.76 15.79 -5.24
N GLU A 100 2.03 16.17 -5.34
CA GLU A 100 2.91 16.39 -4.19
C GLU A 100 2.47 17.57 -3.34
N VAL A 101 2.15 18.71 -3.97
CA VAL A 101 1.70 19.92 -3.26
C VAL A 101 0.30 19.77 -2.68
N SER A 102 -0.62 19.13 -3.41
CA SER A 102 -2.04 19.05 -3.03
C SER A 102 -2.44 17.75 -2.32
N GLY A 103 -1.52 16.79 -2.14
CA GLY A 103 -1.84 15.43 -1.64
C GLY A 103 -2.69 14.59 -2.61
N GLY A 104 -2.88 15.09 -3.84
CA GLY A 104 -3.81 14.61 -4.84
C GLY A 104 -5.23 15.11 -4.62
N VAL A 105 -5.99 15.26 -5.70
CA VAL A 105 -7.43 15.60 -5.76
C VAL A 105 -8.33 14.58 -4.99
N ASP A 106 -7.72 13.65 -4.27
CA ASP A 106 -8.33 12.47 -3.68
C ASP A 106 -8.12 12.35 -2.16
N ILE A 107 -7.71 13.42 -1.46
CA ILE A 107 -7.67 13.45 0.01
C ILE A 107 -9.03 13.04 0.60
N ALA A 108 -10.13 13.43 -0.05
CA ALA A 108 -11.48 13.06 0.35
C ALA A 108 -11.72 11.54 0.25
N ALA A 109 -11.35 10.88 -0.85
CA ALA A 109 -11.53 9.44 -0.97
C ALA A 109 -10.52 8.67 -0.11
N LYS A 110 -9.28 9.16 0.05
CA LYS A 110 -8.30 8.60 1.01
C LYS A 110 -8.85 8.68 2.44
N LYS A 111 -9.46 9.80 2.84
CA LYS A 111 -10.10 9.95 4.16
C LYS A 111 -11.33 9.04 4.32
N ALA A 112 -12.13 8.87 3.27
CA ALA A 112 -13.26 7.96 3.27
C ALA A 112 -12.82 6.49 3.38
N ALA A 113 -11.78 6.10 2.64
CA ALA A 113 -11.19 4.76 2.69
C ALA A 113 -10.54 4.48 4.05
N LEU A 114 -9.89 5.47 4.67
CA LEU A 114 -9.36 5.34 6.03
C LEU A 114 -10.46 5.17 7.06
N ARG A 115 -11.57 5.91 6.96
CA ARG A 115 -12.75 5.73 7.82
C ARG A 115 -13.35 4.34 7.69
N LYS A 116 -13.56 3.87 6.45
CA LYS A 116 -14.07 2.53 6.19
C LYS A 116 -13.16 1.44 6.79
N LYS A 117 -11.84 1.55 6.63
CA LYS A 117 -10.87 0.62 7.24
C LYS A 117 -10.87 0.66 8.78
N LEU A 118 -11.17 1.81 9.36
CA LEU A 118 -11.29 1.97 10.80
C LEU A 118 -12.60 1.32 11.29
N ASP A 119 -13.72 1.58 10.61
CA ASP A 119 -15.01 0.96 10.90
C ASP A 119 -14.96 -0.58 10.76
N GLU A 120 -14.25 -1.10 9.75
CA GLU A 120 -14.02 -2.54 9.57
C GLU A 120 -13.22 -3.12 10.75
N LYS A 121 -12.13 -2.48 11.18
CA LYS A 121 -11.34 -2.93 12.35
C LYS A 121 -12.11 -2.86 13.66
N HIS A 122 -12.94 -1.82 13.85
CA HIS A 122 -13.80 -1.71 15.03
C HIS A 122 -14.97 -2.71 14.99
N GLY A 123 -15.49 -3.01 13.80
CA GLY A 123 -16.48 -4.05 13.56
C GLY A 123 -15.95 -5.47 13.76
N GLU A 124 -14.64 -5.69 13.57
CA GLU A 124 -13.95 -6.97 13.81
C GLU A 124 -13.52 -7.15 15.28
N ALA A 125 -13.26 -6.05 15.98
CA ALA A 125 -13.00 -6.06 17.43
C ALA A 125 -14.28 -6.31 18.27
N ALA A 126 -15.46 -5.94 17.76
CA ALA A 126 -16.74 -6.18 18.43
C ALA A 126 -17.10 -7.68 18.62
N PRO A 127 -17.00 -8.57 17.62
CA PRO A 127 -17.24 -9.99 17.80
C PRO A 127 -16.13 -10.67 18.62
N ALA A 128 -14.85 -10.25 18.49
CA ALA A 128 -13.77 -10.81 19.29
C ALA A 128 -13.89 -10.48 20.80
N ALA A 129 -14.33 -9.26 21.13
CA ALA A 129 -14.63 -8.87 22.51
C ALA A 129 -15.90 -9.56 23.04
N ALA A 130 -16.93 -9.75 22.19
CA ALA A 130 -18.12 -10.51 22.54
C ALA A 130 -17.83 -11.99 22.77
N GLU A 131 -16.96 -12.61 21.97
CA GLU A 131 -16.55 -14.01 22.09
C GLU A 131 -15.64 -14.24 23.31
N SER A 132 -14.75 -13.30 23.61
CA SER A 132 -13.95 -13.30 24.85
C SER A 132 -14.81 -13.14 26.10
N ALA A 133 -15.80 -12.24 26.07
CA ALA A 133 -16.76 -12.08 27.17
C ALA A 133 -17.70 -13.30 27.32
N SER A 134 -18.07 -13.96 26.22
CA SER A 134 -18.91 -15.16 26.23
C SER A 134 -18.16 -16.37 26.78
N THR A 135 -16.87 -16.52 26.46
CA THR A 135 -16.01 -17.60 26.96
C THR A 135 -15.63 -17.41 28.42
N GLU A 136 -15.39 -16.17 28.89
CA GLU A 136 -15.24 -15.87 30.33
C GLU A 136 -16.53 -16.13 31.11
N ALA A 137 -17.69 -15.74 30.57
CA ALA A 137 -18.98 -16.00 31.20
C ALA A 137 -19.28 -17.50 31.33
N HIS A 138 -18.97 -18.31 30.31
CA HIS A 138 -19.11 -19.77 30.36
C HIS A 138 -18.12 -20.44 31.31
N ARG A 139 -16.89 -19.92 31.40
CA ARG A 139 -15.89 -20.41 32.36
C ARG A 139 -16.31 -20.14 33.80
N GLY A 140 -16.81 -18.94 34.09
CA GLY A 140 -17.31 -18.59 35.43
C GLY A 140 -18.54 -19.41 35.86
N THR A 141 -19.40 -19.80 34.92
CA THR A 141 -20.54 -20.69 35.23
C THR A 141 -20.13 -22.15 35.39
N ALA A 142 -19.13 -22.62 34.64
CA ALA A 142 -18.59 -23.97 34.81
C ALA A 142 -17.82 -24.14 36.13
N GLU A 143 -17.05 -23.13 36.56
CA GLU A 143 -16.31 -23.16 37.82
C GLU A 143 -17.27 -23.08 39.04
N ALA A 144 -18.38 -22.34 38.95
CA ALA A 144 -19.40 -22.28 40.01
C ALA A 144 -20.21 -23.60 40.16
N ALA A 145 -20.41 -24.35 39.07
CA ALA A 145 -21.13 -25.63 39.12
C ALA A 145 -20.30 -26.76 39.75
N VAL A 146 -18.96 -26.69 39.68
CA VAL A 146 -18.06 -27.71 40.26
C VAL A 146 -17.95 -27.58 41.79
N GLU A 147 -18.17 -26.38 42.36
CA GLU A 147 -18.13 -26.20 43.82
C GLU A 147 -19.40 -26.71 44.53
N ASP A 148 -20.55 -26.77 43.87
CA ASP A 148 -21.81 -27.19 44.51
C ASP A 148 -21.98 -28.72 44.56
N GLU A 149 -21.46 -29.46 43.56
CA GLU A 149 -21.51 -30.95 43.58
C GLU A 149 -20.48 -31.60 44.51
N ALA A 150 -19.37 -30.91 44.83
CA ALA A 150 -18.31 -31.45 45.67
C ALA A 150 -18.64 -31.40 47.18
N VAL A 151 -19.55 -30.52 47.61
CA VAL A 151 -19.90 -30.34 49.04
C VAL A 151 -21.12 -31.19 49.44
N GLY A 152 -22.03 -31.48 48.52
CA GLY A 152 -23.25 -32.26 48.81
C GLY A 152 -23.01 -33.74 49.14
N ASN A 153 -21.98 -34.36 48.56
CA ASN A 153 -21.77 -35.82 48.67
C ASN A 153 -20.95 -36.27 49.90
N ILE A 154 -20.36 -35.34 50.68
CA ILE A 154 -19.56 -35.68 51.87
C ILE A 154 -20.37 -35.66 53.17
N VAL A 155 -21.50 -34.94 53.22
CA VAL A 155 -22.26 -34.74 54.47
C VAL A 155 -23.25 -35.87 54.76
N ASP A 156 -23.70 -36.63 53.76
CA ASP A 156 -24.69 -37.70 53.97
C ASP A 156 -24.12 -39.00 54.56
N ARG A 157 -22.79 -39.11 54.68
CA ARG A 157 -22.12 -40.33 55.18
C ARG A 157 -21.77 -40.30 56.68
N MET A 158 -22.02 -39.19 57.40
CA MET A 158 -21.60 -39.03 58.82
C MET A 158 -22.71 -38.91 59.87
N SER A 159 -24.01 -38.92 59.51
CA SER A 159 -25.10 -38.94 60.53
C SER A 159 -25.45 -40.33 61.05
N GLY A 160 -24.59 -41.33 60.81
CA GLY A 160 -24.65 -42.66 61.40
C GLY A 160 -24.09 -42.71 62.83
N GLY A 161 -24.89 -42.25 63.78
CA GLY A 161 -25.02 -42.86 65.11
C GLY A 161 -24.01 -42.49 66.22
N LYS A 162 -24.55 -42.30 67.43
CA LYS A 162 -24.19 -43.17 68.56
C LYS A 162 -25.24 -43.13 69.71
N PRO A 163 -25.36 -44.22 70.50
CA PRO A 163 -26.35 -44.49 71.57
C PRO A 163 -25.79 -44.00 72.96
N PRO A 164 -26.21 -44.41 74.20
CA PRO A 164 -27.12 -45.50 74.62
C PRO A 164 -28.06 -45.30 75.86
N ARG A 165 -28.93 -46.31 76.04
CA ARG A 165 -29.44 -46.98 77.28
C ARG A 165 -30.06 -46.19 78.43
N ALA A 166 -31.30 -46.57 78.79
CA ALA A 166 -31.63 -47.39 79.96
C ALA A 166 -32.87 -48.23 79.67
#